data_AF-A0A6G8Q526-F1
#
_entry.id   AF-A0A6G8Q526-F1
#
_cell.length_a   1.000
_cell.length_b   1.000
_cell.length_c   1.000
_cell.angle_alpha   90.00
_cell.angle_beta   90.00
_cell.angle_gamma   90.00
#
_symmetry.space_group_name_H-M   'P 1'
#
loop_
_entity.id
_entity.type
_entity.pdbx_description
1 polymer ?
#
loop_
_entity_poly.entity_id
_entity_poly.type
_entity_poly.pdbx_seq_one_letter_code
_entity_poly.pdbx_strand_id
1 'polypeptide(L)'
;MTEPTGTESFPELFGVIENYARGDHNHQVKALRVISAAYLPLFEVPPMPDAKRVVEEVLRANDYLLIDPESGGLEPAAVDAVVSVATSRLDQSDIQWGAGCLLEIMDALRQRARTDGYGTYVLDAEDVLDGLESILAADIVEDAIEDAIVEALEDET
;
A
#
# COMPACT_ATOMS: atom_id res chain seq x y z
N MET A 1 -35.27 -12.01 17.07
CA MET A 1 -34.05 -11.23 17.37
C MET A 1 -32.89 -12.19 17.28
N THR A 2 -32.08 -12.06 16.24
CA THR A 2 -30.82 -12.80 16.08
C THR A 2 -29.71 -11.91 16.61
N GLU A 3 -29.02 -12.37 17.65
CA GLU A 3 -27.82 -11.71 18.17
C GLU A 3 -26.73 -11.75 17.09
N PRO A 4 -25.95 -10.67 16.89
CA PRO A 4 -24.82 -10.71 15.98
C PRO A 4 -23.71 -11.53 16.66
N THR A 5 -23.43 -12.72 16.13
CA THR A 5 -22.21 -13.48 16.41
C THR A 5 -21.04 -12.80 15.71
N GLY A 6 -20.71 -11.59 16.14
CA GLY A 6 -19.65 -10.75 15.58
C GLY A 6 -18.37 -10.87 16.39
N THR A 7 -17.77 -12.06 16.36
CA THR A 7 -16.39 -12.25 16.84
C THR A 7 -15.61 -13.03 15.77
N GLU A 8 -15.78 -12.65 14.50
CA GLU A 8 -14.77 -13.00 13.50
C GLU A 8 -13.58 -12.08 13.75
N SER A 9 -12.43 -12.67 14.03
CA SER A 9 -11.21 -11.93 14.31
C SER A 9 -10.63 -11.37 13.00
N PHE A 10 -10.00 -10.19 13.01
CA PHE A 10 -9.33 -9.60 11.83
C PHE A 10 -8.43 -10.59 11.03
N PRO A 11 -7.76 -11.58 11.64
CA PRO A 11 -7.07 -12.66 10.92
C PRO A 11 -7.93 -13.51 9.99
N GLU A 12 -9.21 -13.75 10.30
CA GLU A 12 -10.13 -14.51 9.44
C GLU A 12 -10.55 -13.69 8.22
N LEU A 13 -10.73 -12.38 8.40
CA LEU A 13 -10.95 -11.42 7.31
C LEU A 13 -9.72 -11.34 6.38
N PHE A 14 -8.51 -11.47 6.92
CA PHE A 14 -7.28 -11.48 6.13
C PHE A 14 -7.24 -12.67 5.16
N GLY A 15 -7.69 -13.86 5.59
CA GLY A 15 -7.81 -15.02 4.70
C GLY A 15 -8.80 -14.82 3.55
N VAL A 16 -9.85 -14.01 3.76
CA VAL A 16 -10.77 -13.61 2.69
C VAL A 16 -10.09 -12.66 1.70
N ILE A 17 -9.33 -11.68 2.19
CA ILE A 17 -8.58 -10.73 1.36
C ILE A 17 -7.56 -11.47 0.49
N GLU A 18 -6.82 -12.44 1.03
CA GLU A 18 -5.88 -13.26 0.25
C GLU A 18 -6.58 -14.03 -0.88
N ASN A 19 -7.76 -14.59 -0.62
CA ASN A 19 -8.51 -15.31 -1.65
C ASN A 19 -9.04 -14.38 -2.74
N TYR A 20 -9.47 -13.17 -2.36
CA TYR A 20 -9.87 -12.13 -3.31
C TYR A 20 -8.70 -11.65 -4.17
N ALA A 21 -7.51 -11.48 -3.59
CA ALA A 21 -6.30 -11.07 -4.30
C ALA A 21 -5.87 -12.07 -5.40
N ARG A 22 -6.25 -13.35 -5.29
CA ARG A 22 -5.99 -14.38 -6.32
C ARG A 22 -7.08 -14.47 -7.39
N GLY A 23 -8.12 -13.66 -7.29
CA GLY A 23 -9.24 -13.63 -8.23
C GLY A 23 -8.95 -12.85 -9.51
N ASP A 24 -10.02 -12.47 -10.21
CA ASP A 24 -9.93 -11.57 -11.37
C ASP A 24 -9.57 -10.12 -10.97
N HIS A 25 -9.34 -9.27 -11.96
CA HIS A 25 -9.00 -7.86 -11.77
C HIS A 25 -9.91 -7.13 -10.77
N ASN A 26 -11.22 -7.33 -10.83
CA ASN A 26 -12.15 -6.69 -9.89
C ASN A 26 -11.98 -7.18 -8.46
N HIS A 27 -11.63 -8.45 -8.27
CA HIS A 27 -11.34 -9.00 -6.94
C HIS A 27 -10.01 -8.47 -6.41
N GLN A 28 -9.00 -8.35 -7.27
CA GLN A 28 -7.70 -7.77 -6.94
C GLN A 28 -7.82 -6.31 -6.50
N VAL A 29 -8.52 -5.47 -7.28
CA VAL A 29 -8.76 -4.06 -6.93
C VAL A 29 -9.51 -3.94 -5.60
N LYS A 30 -10.53 -4.78 -5.37
CA LYS A 30 -11.24 -4.81 -4.08
C LYS A 30 -10.34 -5.21 -2.92
N ALA A 31 -9.47 -6.21 -3.10
CA ALA A 31 -8.51 -6.62 -2.08
C ALA A 31 -7.58 -5.46 -1.72
N LEU A 32 -7.02 -4.77 -2.72
CA LEU A 32 -6.13 -3.62 -2.52
C LEU A 32 -6.83 -2.46 -1.78
N ARG A 33 -8.07 -2.13 -2.15
CA ARG A 33 -8.86 -1.09 -1.46
C ARG A 33 -9.16 -1.44 -0.01
N VAL A 34 -9.42 -2.71 0.28
CA VAL A 34 -9.64 -3.16 1.67
C VAL A 34 -8.34 -3.10 2.46
N ILE A 35 -7.21 -3.51 1.86
CA ILE A 35 -5.89 -3.40 2.46
C ILE A 35 -5.58 -1.93 2.79
N SER A 36 -5.66 -1.02 1.82
CA SER A 36 -5.37 0.40 2.05
C SER A 36 -6.21 0.99 3.18
N ALA A 37 -7.52 0.75 3.15
CA ALA A 37 -8.44 1.24 4.19
C ALA A 37 -8.16 0.65 5.58
N ALA A 38 -7.70 -0.60 5.66
CA ALA A 38 -7.47 -1.27 6.92
C ALA A 38 -6.10 -0.95 7.55
N TYR A 39 -5.16 -0.39 6.77
CA TYR A 39 -3.89 0.14 7.27
C TYR A 39 -3.93 1.65 7.60
N LEU A 40 -5.08 2.32 7.38
CA LEU A 40 -5.27 3.67 7.91
C LEU A 40 -5.07 3.65 9.44
N PRO A 41 -4.44 4.69 10.01
CA PRO A 41 -4.20 4.79 11.45
C PRO A 41 -5.53 5.01 12.21
N LEU A 42 -6.32 3.95 12.33
CA LEU A 42 -7.44 3.86 13.24
C LEU A 42 -6.88 3.35 14.56
N PHE A 43 -6.77 4.27 15.53
CA PHE A 43 -6.47 3.95 16.91
C PHE A 43 -7.31 2.75 17.37
N GLU A 44 -6.67 1.78 18.03
CA GLU A 44 -7.26 0.62 18.73
C GLU A 44 -7.54 -0.69 17.94
N VAL A 45 -7.18 -0.80 16.66
CA VAL A 45 -7.31 -2.09 15.94
C VAL A 45 -6.05 -2.96 16.14
N PRO A 46 -6.16 -4.26 16.49
CA PRO A 46 -5.01 -5.15 16.57
C PRO A 46 -4.21 -5.14 15.25
N PRO A 47 -2.87 -5.24 15.30
CA PRO A 47 -2.03 -5.07 14.12
C PRO A 47 -2.46 -6.07 13.04
N MET A 48 -2.82 -5.55 11.87
CA MET A 48 -3.18 -6.38 10.73
C MET A 48 -2.02 -7.34 10.41
N PRO A 49 -2.29 -8.61 10.03
CA PRO A 49 -1.29 -9.49 9.47
C PRO A 49 -0.55 -8.83 8.30
N ASP A 50 0.72 -9.16 8.11
CA ASP A 50 1.55 -8.54 7.07
C ASP A 50 0.97 -8.74 5.66
N ALA A 51 0.39 -7.67 5.11
CA ALA A 51 -0.21 -7.66 3.77
C ALA A 51 0.79 -7.43 2.64
N LYS A 52 2.08 -7.17 2.94
CA LYS A 52 3.10 -6.93 1.90
C LYS A 52 3.11 -8.03 0.85
N ARG A 53 3.05 -9.28 1.29
CA ARG A 53 3.00 -10.45 0.40
C ARG A 53 1.80 -10.41 -0.54
N VAL A 54 0.63 -10.03 -0.03
CA VAL A 54 -0.61 -9.98 -0.82
C VAL A 54 -0.54 -8.86 -1.86
N VAL A 55 -0.06 -7.67 -1.47
CA VAL A 55 0.14 -6.56 -2.39
C VAL A 55 1.16 -6.92 -3.47
N GLU A 56 2.30 -7.51 -3.10
CA GLU A 56 3.31 -7.96 -4.07
C GLU A 56 2.75 -9.02 -5.05
N GLU A 57 1.99 -9.99 -4.55
CA GLU A 57 1.38 -11.03 -5.38
C GLU A 57 0.46 -10.40 -6.44
N VAL A 58 -0.37 -9.41 -6.05
CA VAL A 58 -1.25 -8.69 -6.98
C VAL A 58 -0.46 -7.84 -7.98
N LEU A 59 0.56 -7.10 -7.52
CA LEU A 59 1.40 -6.29 -8.40
C LEU A 59 2.13 -7.16 -9.42
N ARG A 60 2.80 -8.23 -8.98
CA ARG A 60 3.53 -9.15 -9.87
C ARG A 60 2.61 -9.87 -10.85
N ALA A 61 1.39 -10.24 -10.44
CA ALA A 61 0.43 -10.86 -11.33
C ALA A 61 0.01 -9.95 -12.51
N ASN A 62 0.23 -8.64 -12.38
CA ASN A 62 -0.09 -7.62 -13.38
C ASN A 62 1.15 -6.89 -13.91
N ASP A 63 2.35 -7.48 -13.77
CA ASP A 63 3.63 -6.86 -14.19
C ASP A 63 3.82 -5.44 -13.61
N TYR A 64 3.38 -5.22 -12.37
CA TYR A 64 3.36 -3.94 -11.64
C TYR A 64 2.50 -2.85 -12.31
N LEU A 65 1.63 -3.22 -13.24
CA LEU A 65 0.81 -2.29 -14.00
C LEU A 65 -0.65 -2.72 -13.96
N LEU A 66 -1.29 -2.47 -12.82
CA LEU A 66 -2.72 -2.70 -12.67
C LEU A 66 -3.49 -1.57 -13.36
N ILE A 67 -3.98 -1.82 -14.57
CA ILE A 67 -4.69 -0.81 -15.37
C ILE A 67 -6.19 -0.93 -15.16
N ASP A 68 -6.85 0.18 -14.89
CA ASP A 68 -8.31 0.26 -14.86
C ASP A 68 -8.85 0.10 -16.30
N PRO A 69 -9.68 -0.92 -16.58
CA PRO A 69 -10.24 -1.12 -17.92
C PRO A 69 -11.19 0.00 -18.37
N GLU A 70 -11.74 0.81 -17.46
CA GLU A 70 -12.66 1.90 -17.78
C GLU A 70 -11.91 3.20 -18.13
N SER A 71 -10.97 3.63 -17.28
CA SER A 71 -10.18 4.85 -17.52
C SER A 71 -8.95 4.63 -18.40
N GLY A 72 -8.44 3.41 -18.47
CA GLY A 72 -7.16 3.08 -19.09
C GLY A 72 -5.96 3.63 -18.32
N GLY A 73 -6.15 4.21 -17.14
CA GLY A 73 -5.10 4.70 -16.25
C GLY A 73 -4.64 3.62 -15.28
N LEU A 74 -3.63 3.95 -14.48
CA LEU A 74 -3.21 3.14 -13.35
C LEU A 74 -4.34 3.08 -12.32
N GLU A 75 -4.62 1.89 -11.77
CA GLU A 75 -5.55 1.75 -10.65
C GLU A 75 -4.97 2.41 -9.39
N PRO A 76 -5.59 3.47 -8.85
CA PRO A 76 -5.09 4.17 -7.67
C PRO A 76 -4.97 3.26 -6.46
N ALA A 77 -5.83 2.25 -6.38
CA ALA A 77 -5.84 1.25 -5.31
C ALA A 77 -4.48 0.51 -5.18
N ALA A 78 -3.73 0.36 -6.26
CA ALA A 78 -2.40 -0.25 -6.22
C ALA A 78 -1.39 0.62 -5.46
N VAL A 79 -1.40 1.92 -5.74
CA VAL A 79 -0.52 2.90 -5.06
C VAL A 79 -0.95 3.07 -3.61
N ASP A 80 -2.25 3.28 -3.36
CA ASP A 80 -2.81 3.49 -2.02
C ASP A 80 -2.48 2.32 -1.08
N ALA A 81 -2.59 1.08 -1.56
CA ALA A 81 -2.28 -0.10 -0.77
C ALA A 81 -0.79 -0.17 -0.39
N VAL A 82 0.11 0.14 -1.33
CA VAL A 82 1.56 0.17 -1.07
C VAL A 82 1.89 1.24 -0.04
N VAL A 83 1.40 2.47 -0.22
CA VAL A 83 1.64 3.59 0.69
C VAL A 83 1.09 3.28 2.08
N SER A 84 -0.14 2.78 2.17
CA SER A 84 -0.78 2.48 3.46
C SER A 84 -0.02 1.39 4.22
N VAL A 85 0.39 0.31 3.54
CA VAL A 85 1.18 -0.76 4.18
C VAL A 85 2.55 -0.23 4.63
N ALA A 86 3.25 0.51 3.77
CA ALA A 86 4.59 1.02 4.04
C ALA A 86 4.64 2.03 5.19
N THR A 87 3.64 2.90 5.29
CA THR A 87 3.59 3.97 6.31
C THR A 87 2.93 3.53 7.61
N SER A 88 2.31 2.35 7.67
CA SER A 88 1.51 1.92 8.82
C SER A 88 2.29 1.70 10.10
N ARG A 89 3.49 1.13 10.01
CA ARG A 89 4.33 0.79 11.17
C ARG A 89 5.49 1.74 11.38
N LEU A 90 5.73 2.64 10.41
CA LEU A 90 6.91 3.51 10.37
C LEU A 90 8.17 2.68 10.68
N ASP A 91 8.36 1.60 9.92
CA ASP A 91 9.56 0.76 10.01
C ASP A 91 10.37 0.94 8.73
N GLN A 92 11.68 1.12 8.85
CA GLN A 92 12.56 1.37 7.71
C GLN A 92 12.47 0.26 6.64
N SER A 93 12.24 -1.00 7.03
CA SER A 93 12.08 -2.11 6.07
C SER A 93 10.73 -2.07 5.34
N ASP A 94 9.68 -1.55 5.99
CA ASP A 94 8.37 -1.33 5.39
C ASP A 94 8.42 -0.15 4.41
N ILE A 95 9.13 0.92 4.77
CA ILE A 95 9.36 2.11 3.93
C ILE A 95 10.16 1.74 2.67
N GLN A 96 11.30 1.04 2.82
CA GLN A 96 12.12 0.60 1.68
C GLN A 96 11.36 -0.34 0.75
N TRP A 97 10.55 -1.25 1.32
CA TRP A 97 9.68 -2.12 0.54
C TRP A 97 8.65 -1.33 -0.28
N GLY A 98 7.99 -0.35 0.33
CA GLY A 98 6.99 0.49 -0.33
C GLY A 98 7.59 1.32 -1.46
N ALA A 99 8.71 1.98 -1.19
CA ALA A 99 9.46 2.74 -2.20
C ALA A 99 9.90 1.83 -3.37
N GLY A 100 10.38 0.62 -3.07
CA GLY A 100 10.72 -0.38 -4.08
C GLY A 100 9.53 -0.74 -4.97
N CYS A 101 8.36 -1.01 -4.39
CA CYS A 101 7.15 -1.33 -5.16
C CYS A 101 6.72 -0.17 -6.06
N LEU A 102 6.71 1.08 -5.55
CA LEU A 102 6.35 2.25 -6.35
C LEU A 102 7.35 2.52 -7.49
N LEU A 103 8.65 2.26 -7.28
CA LEU A 103 9.66 2.39 -8.34
C LEU A 103 9.47 1.35 -9.45
N GLU A 104 9.07 0.11 -9.12
CA GLU A 104 8.73 -0.91 -10.11
C GLU A 104 7.47 -0.51 -10.92
N ILE A 105 6.45 0.07 -10.25
CA ILE A 105 5.28 0.64 -10.94
C ILE A 105 5.70 1.77 -11.89
N MET A 106 6.60 2.65 -11.46
CA MET A 106 7.14 3.72 -12.33
C MET A 106 7.90 3.18 -13.54
N ASP A 107 8.70 2.12 -13.38
CA ASP A 107 9.41 1.51 -14.50
C ASP A 107 8.43 0.83 -15.48
N ALA A 108 7.39 0.16 -14.96
CA ALA A 108 6.32 -0.42 -15.77
C ALA A 108 5.54 0.67 -16.56
N LEU A 109 5.19 1.79 -15.91
CA LEU A 109 4.58 2.95 -16.56
C LEU A 109 5.49 3.53 -17.65
N ARG A 110 6.78 3.67 -17.38
CA ARG A 110 7.77 4.16 -18.33
C ARG A 110 7.85 3.24 -19.56
N GLN A 111 7.82 1.93 -19.33
CA GLN A 111 7.84 0.96 -20.42
C GLN A 111 6.56 1.03 -21.26
N ARG A 112 5.39 1.19 -20.64
CA ARG A 112 4.12 1.43 -21.34
C ARG A 112 4.14 2.72 -22.17
N ALA A 113 4.65 3.82 -21.62
CA ALA A 113 4.74 5.11 -22.28
C ALA A 113 5.54 5.09 -23.60
N ARG A 114 6.53 4.19 -23.71
CA ARG A 114 7.28 3.98 -24.95
C ARG A 114 6.42 3.43 -26.10
N THR A 115 5.32 2.76 -25.77
CA THR A 115 4.39 2.10 -26.69
C THR A 115 3.13 2.93 -26.93
N ASP A 116 2.52 3.44 -25.86
CA ASP A 116 1.21 4.10 -25.89
C ASP A 116 1.29 5.65 -25.95
N GLY A 117 2.48 6.20 -25.72
CA GLY A 117 2.73 7.65 -25.67
C GLY A 117 2.67 8.24 -24.26
N TYR A 118 3.16 9.49 -24.14
CA TYR A 118 3.40 10.14 -22.85
C TYR A 118 2.16 10.78 -22.19
N GLY A 119 1.02 10.87 -22.89
CA GLY A 119 -0.17 11.55 -22.37
C GLY A 119 -0.74 10.88 -21.12
N THR A 120 -0.95 9.56 -21.18
CA THR A 120 -1.47 8.76 -20.06
C THR A 120 -0.41 8.57 -18.97
N TYR A 121 0.87 8.51 -19.35
CA TYR A 121 2.00 8.39 -18.43
C TYR A 121 2.09 9.54 -17.43
N VAL A 122 1.83 10.79 -17.83
CA VAL A 122 2.00 11.94 -16.92
C VAL A 122 0.99 11.91 -15.78
N LEU A 123 -0.26 11.53 -16.07
CA LEU A 123 -1.31 11.42 -15.05
C LEU A 123 -1.02 10.25 -14.10
N ASP A 124 -0.71 9.07 -14.66
CA ASP A 124 -0.42 7.87 -13.85
C ASP A 124 0.88 8.03 -13.03
N ALA A 125 1.86 8.79 -13.53
CA ALA A 125 3.12 9.04 -12.82
C ALA A 125 2.95 10.04 -11.67
N GLU A 126 2.01 10.97 -11.76
CA GLU A 126 1.70 11.92 -10.68
C GLU A 126 1.22 11.15 -9.44
N ASP A 127 0.28 10.21 -9.60
CA ASP A 127 -0.23 9.38 -8.51
C ASP A 127 0.90 8.59 -7.81
N VAL A 128 1.84 8.03 -8.57
CA VAL A 128 2.95 7.27 -8.00
C VAL A 128 3.98 8.17 -7.31
N LEU A 129 4.22 9.37 -7.83
CA LEU A 129 5.11 10.35 -7.21
C LEU A 129 4.53 10.89 -5.90
N ASP A 130 3.23 11.15 -5.84
CA ASP A 130 2.52 11.53 -4.60
C ASP A 130 2.60 10.41 -3.54
N GLY A 131 2.51 9.16 -3.97
CA GLY A 131 2.73 8.00 -3.11
C GLY A 131 4.17 7.92 -2.57
N LEU A 132 5.17 8.17 -3.41
CA LEU A 132 6.57 8.23 -2.99
C LEU A 132 6.85 9.38 -2.02
N GLU A 133 6.25 10.55 -2.26
CA GLU A 133 6.32 11.69 -1.33
C GLU A 133 5.73 11.33 0.04
N SER A 134 4.59 10.64 0.05
CA SER A 134 3.95 10.17 1.29
C SER A 134 4.83 9.19 2.08
N ILE A 135 5.52 8.28 1.38
CA ILE A 135 6.47 7.34 2.00
C ILE A 135 7.69 8.09 2.55
N LEU A 136 8.24 9.05 1.80
CA LEU A 136 9.39 9.86 2.25
C LEU A 136 9.02 10.74 3.46
N ALA A 137 7.81 11.29 3.48
CA ALA A 137 7.32 12.04 4.62
C ALA A 137 7.20 11.15 5.88
N ALA A 138 6.83 9.88 5.72
CA ALA A 138 6.79 8.92 6.81
C ALA A 138 8.19 8.57 7.35
N ASP A 139 9.19 8.44 6.48
CA ASP A 139 10.61 8.25 6.84
C ASP A 139 11.13 9.40 7.72
N ILE A 140 10.85 10.65 7.32
CA ILE A 140 11.22 11.85 8.11
C ILE A 140 10.53 11.86 9.48
N VAL A 141 9.29 11.39 9.57
CA VAL A 141 8.55 11.30 10.84
C VAL A 141 9.12 10.22 11.75
N GLU A 142 9.54 9.08 11.19
CA GLU A 142 10.19 7.99 11.91
C GLU A 142 11.50 8.46 12.53
N ASP A 143 12.38 9.08 11.75
CA ASP A 143 13.64 9.69 12.21
C ASP A 143 13.38 10.67 13.38
N ALA A 144 12.38 11.54 13.25
CA ALA A 144 12.05 12.54 14.28
C ALA A 144 11.51 11.91 15.58
N ILE A 145 10.80 10.77 15.49
CA ILE A 145 10.34 10.02 16.67
C ILE A 145 11.53 9.34 17.34
N GLU A 146 12.44 8.73 16.57
CA GLU A 146 13.65 8.11 17.11
C GLU A 146 14.52 9.13 17.86
N ASP A 147 14.78 10.29 17.24
CA ASP A 147 15.53 11.39 17.85
C ASP A 147 14.91 11.85 19.18
N ALA A 148 13.57 12.02 19.21
CA ALA A 148 12.86 12.44 20.42
C ALA A 148 12.91 11.38 21.54
N ILE A 149 12.92 10.09 21.19
CA ILE A 149 13.08 9.00 22.16
C ILE A 149 14.51 8.99 22.72
N VAL A 150 15.53 9.17 21.88
CA VAL A 150 16.93 9.24 22.32
C VAL A 150 17.14 10.42 23.27
N GLU A 151 16.65 11.62 22.91
CA GLU A 151 16.73 12.81 23.76
C GLU A 151 16.03 12.59 25.12
N ALA A 152 14.84 12.01 25.13
CA ALA A 152 14.11 11.73 26.38
C ALA A 152 14.82 10.72 27.29
N LEU A 153 15.55 9.75 26.72
CA LEU A 153 16.32 8.76 27.47
C LEU A 153 17.64 9.34 28.01
N GLU A 154 18.23 10.32 27.33
CA GLU A 154 19.43 11.01 27.79
C GLU A 154 19.13 12.00 28.93
N ASP A 155 17.98 12.68 28.91
CA ASP A 155 17.53 13.61 29.95
C ASP A 155 17.15 12.91 31.29
N GLU A 156 16.87 11.61 31.28
CA GLU A 156 16.58 10.81 32.49
C GLU A 156 17.84 10.23 33.19
N THR A 157 19.05 10.45 32.65
CA THR A 157 20.34 9.97 33.22
C THR A 157 21.23 11.05 33.80
#